data_AF-A0A9W9GTS1-F1
#
_entry.id   AF-A0A9W9GTS1-F1
#
_cell.length_a   1.000
_cell.length_b   1.000
_cell.length_c   1.000
_cell.angle_alpha   90.00
_cell.angle_beta   90.00
_cell.angle_gamma   90.00
#
_symmetry.space_group_name_H-M   'P 1'
#
loop_
_entity.id
_entity.type
_entity.pdbx_description
1 polymer ?
#
loop_
_entity_poly.entity_id
_entity_poly.type
_entity_poly.pdbx_seq_one_letter_code
_entity_poly.pdbx_strand_id
1 'polypeptide(L)'
;MHQDIAPRNLLIDPDTYKIILFDFDWAANGKEGLMDGRDDVSGVIFTLYKIITNDTNPTSIPHWERNTDMVQNIEWTCCRELDSDVSKFREFLHEWVAARTDTAAGQCSNAPKRLTWPDLPTPVPFEMGLTQEGENV
;
A
#
# COMPACT_ATOMS: atom_id res chain seq x y z
N MET A 1 7.55 2.66 4.54
CA MET A 1 6.34 1.86 4.30
C MET A 1 5.40 2.71 3.46
N HIS A 2 4.78 2.19 2.42
CA HIS A 2 3.90 2.96 1.53
C HIS A 2 2.52 3.21 2.14
N GLN A 3 1.99 2.23 2.88
CA GLN A 3 0.69 2.30 3.58
C GLN A 3 -0.54 2.45 2.68
N ASP A 4 -0.39 2.27 1.36
CA ASP A 4 -1.50 2.30 0.41
C ASP A 4 -1.20 1.46 -0.85
N ILE A 5 -0.67 0.26 -0.62
CA ILE A 5 -0.52 -0.73 -1.70
C ILE A 5 -1.93 -1.18 -2.10
N ALA A 6 -2.34 -0.81 -3.31
CA ALA A 6 -3.64 -1.11 -3.90
C ALA A 6 -3.51 -1.20 -5.43
N PRO A 7 -4.40 -1.92 -6.14
CA PRO A 7 -4.33 -2.03 -7.60
C PRO A 7 -4.32 -0.68 -8.33
N ARG A 8 -4.99 0.34 -7.78
CA ARG A 8 -5.02 1.71 -8.34
C ARG A 8 -3.67 2.43 -8.30
N ASN A 9 -2.76 2.01 -7.42
CA ASN A 9 -1.46 2.62 -7.18
C ASN A 9 -0.32 1.82 -7.86
N LEU A 10 -0.68 0.85 -8.72
CA LEU A 10 0.26 0.06 -9.50
C LEU A 10 0.14 0.42 -10.99
N LEU A 11 1.27 0.75 -11.59
CA LEU A 11 1.41 0.91 -13.04
C LEU A 11 2.30 -0.21 -13.59
N ILE A 12 2.12 -0.51 -14.87
CA ILE A 12 2.99 -1.42 -15.61
C ILE A 12 3.75 -0.56 -16.62
N ASP A 13 5.07 -0.56 -16.51
CA ASP A 13 5.94 0.00 -17.54
C ASP A 13 5.76 -0.83 -18.84
N PRO A 14 5.35 -0.22 -19.97
CA PRO A 14 5.09 -0.97 -21.19
C PRO A 14 6.34 -1.54 -21.86
N ASP A 15 7.52 -0.98 -21.59
CA ASP A 15 8.78 -1.37 -22.20
C ASP A 15 9.49 -2.44 -21.37
N THR A 16 9.41 -2.32 -20.04
CA THR A 16 10.12 -3.22 -19.12
C THR A 16 9.22 -4.24 -18.43
N TYR A 17 7.89 -4.10 -18.55
CA TYR A 17 6.88 -4.88 -17.83
C TYR A 17 7.05 -4.87 -16.30
N LYS A 18 7.79 -3.89 -15.78
CA LYS A 18 7.98 -3.74 -14.34
C LYS A 18 6.77 -3.07 -13.71
N ILE A 19 6.44 -3.52 -12.51
CA ILE A 19 5.47 -2.86 -11.66
C ILE A 19 6.11 -1.58 -11.09
N ILE A 20 5.46 -0.45 -11.30
CA ILE A 20 5.82 0.84 -10.73
C ILE A 20 4.77 1.21 -9.68
N LEU A 21 5.24 1.57 -8.49
CA LEU A 21 4.43 2.06 -7.39
C LEU A 21 4.43 3.59 -7.38
N PHE A 22 3.25 4.21 -7.21
CA PHE A 22 3.07 5.66 -7.08
C PHE A 22 2.03 5.98 -6.00
N ASP A 23 1.76 7.27 -5.76
CA ASP A 23 0.85 7.77 -4.71
C ASP A 23 1.38 7.56 -3.28
N PHE A 24 2.46 8.27 -2.95
CA PHE A 24 3.17 8.17 -1.67
C PHE A 24 2.61 9.09 -0.58
N ASP A 25 1.39 9.62 -0.73
CA ASP A 25 0.79 10.57 0.22
C ASP A 25 0.66 10.01 1.65
N TRP A 26 0.60 8.68 1.77
CA TRP A 26 0.55 7.96 3.05
C TRP A 26 1.89 7.33 3.45
N ALA A 27 3.00 7.63 2.78
CA ALA A 27 4.26 6.98 3.07
C ALA A 27 4.79 7.31 4.49
N ALA A 28 5.26 6.28 5.20
CA ALA A 28 5.92 6.38 6.50
C ALA A 28 7.43 6.13 6.41
N ASN A 29 8.18 6.87 7.22
CA ASN A 29 9.62 6.70 7.42
C ASN A 29 9.90 6.10 8.82
N GLY A 30 10.12 4.79 8.87
CA GLY A 30 10.23 4.10 10.16
C GLY A 30 8.92 4.18 10.93
N LYS A 31 8.94 4.81 12.12
CA LYS A 31 7.73 5.05 12.92
C LYS A 31 7.02 6.37 12.59
N GLU A 32 7.70 7.28 11.91
CA GLU A 32 7.13 8.57 11.56
C GLU A 32 6.12 8.42 10.42
N GLY A 33 4.90 8.94 10.62
CA GLY A 33 3.79 8.80 9.67
C GLY A 33 3.15 7.41 9.65
N LEU A 34 3.63 6.45 10.45
CA LEU A 34 3.08 5.09 10.49
C LEU A 34 1.68 5.10 11.11
N MET A 35 0.69 4.64 10.36
CA MET A 35 -0.69 4.51 10.77
C MET A 35 -0.98 3.07 11.21
N ASP A 36 -1.81 2.94 12.25
CA ASP A 36 -2.23 1.63 12.74
C ASP A 36 -3.04 0.88 11.67
N GLY A 37 -2.82 -0.43 11.54
CA GLY A 37 -3.52 -1.26 10.53
C GLY A 37 -3.16 -0.98 9.05
N ARG A 38 -2.10 -0.21 8.75
CA ARG A 38 -1.66 0.10 7.37
C ARG A 38 -0.33 -0.52 6.96
N ASP A 39 -0.09 -1.75 7.40
CA ASP A 39 1.10 -2.48 7.00
C ASP A 39 1.09 -2.89 5.50
N ASP A 40 2.25 -2.76 4.84
CA ASP A 40 2.41 -3.05 3.41
C ASP A 40 2.24 -4.55 3.09
N VAL A 41 2.56 -5.47 4.01
CA VAL A 41 2.32 -6.92 3.81
C VAL A 41 0.82 -7.18 3.70
N SER A 42 0.03 -6.58 4.60
CA SER A 42 -1.44 -6.62 4.52
C SER A 42 -1.95 -6.01 3.21
N GLY A 43 -1.39 -4.87 2.81
CA GLY A 43 -1.71 -4.21 1.53
C GLY A 43 -1.49 -5.11 0.31
N VAL A 44 -0.38 -5.85 0.25
CA VAL A 44 -0.08 -6.82 -0.82
C VAL A 44 -1.11 -7.95 -0.84
N ILE A 45 -1.47 -8.51 0.32
CA ILE A 45 -2.46 -9.60 0.43
C ILE A 45 -3.81 -9.16 -0.16
N PHE A 46 -4.33 -8.00 0.28
CA PHE A 46 -5.60 -7.47 -0.22
C PHE A 46 -5.53 -7.07 -1.69
N THR A 47 -4.38 -6.55 -2.14
CA THR A 47 -4.16 -6.19 -3.55
C THR A 47 -4.23 -7.42 -4.44
N LEU A 48 -3.52 -8.49 -4.08
CA LEU A 48 -3.53 -9.72 -4.87
C LEU A 48 -4.92 -10.38 -4.88
N TYR A 49 -5.60 -10.41 -3.73
CA TYR A 49 -6.99 -10.86 -3.64
C TYR A 49 -7.88 -10.09 -4.62
N LYS A 50 -7.87 -8.75 -4.54
CA LYS A 50 -8.70 -7.89 -5.39
C LYS A 50 -8.38 -8.04 -6.88
N ILE A 51 -7.11 -8.23 -7.22
CA ILE A 51 -6.72 -8.56 -8.59
C ILE A 51 -7.37 -9.90 -8.96
N ILE A 52 -7.12 -10.98 -8.26
CA ILE A 52 -7.62 -12.30 -8.68
C ILE A 52 -9.15 -12.42 -8.71
N THR A 53 -9.85 -11.84 -7.73
CA THR A 53 -11.30 -12.05 -7.53
C THR A 53 -12.18 -10.90 -8.02
N ASN A 54 -11.62 -9.69 -8.20
CA ASN A 54 -12.37 -8.45 -8.41
C ASN A 54 -13.39 -8.13 -7.29
N ASP A 55 -13.31 -8.82 -6.14
CA ASP A 55 -14.15 -8.53 -4.98
C ASP A 55 -13.59 -7.34 -4.21
N THR A 56 -14.40 -6.29 -4.09
CA THR A 56 -14.05 -5.04 -3.41
C THR A 56 -14.54 -4.96 -1.98
N ASN A 57 -15.38 -5.89 -1.52
CA ASN A 57 -15.99 -5.84 -0.18
C ASN A 57 -14.95 -5.76 0.95
N PRO A 58 -13.82 -6.50 0.92
CA PRO A 58 -12.82 -6.36 1.98
C PRO A 58 -12.14 -4.99 1.98
N THR A 59 -12.06 -4.32 0.83
CA THR A 59 -11.41 -3.01 0.70
C THR A 59 -12.29 -1.83 1.15
N SER A 60 -13.60 -2.03 1.29
CA SER A 60 -14.51 -1.02 1.88
C SER A 60 -14.47 -0.98 3.41
N ILE A 61 -13.88 -2.00 4.05
CA ILE A 61 -13.70 -2.04 5.50
C ILE A 61 -12.58 -1.07 5.87
N PRO A 62 -12.74 -0.25 6.93
CA PRO A 62 -11.67 0.62 7.39
C PRO A 62 -10.38 -0.14 7.72
N HIS A 63 -9.23 0.48 7.51
CA HIS A 63 -7.93 -0.18 7.68
C HIS A 63 -7.66 -0.63 9.13
N TRP A 64 -8.20 0.09 10.12
CA TRP A 64 -8.11 -0.27 11.53
C TRP A 64 -9.04 -1.45 11.93
N GLU A 65 -9.97 -1.87 11.08
CA GLU A 65 -10.87 -3.00 11.29
C GLU A 65 -10.54 -4.21 10.39
N ARG A 66 -9.62 -4.05 9.45
CA ARG A 66 -9.24 -5.10 8.51
C ARG A 66 -8.29 -6.10 9.14
N ASN A 67 -8.55 -7.38 8.89
CA ASN A 67 -7.63 -8.48 9.17
C ASN A 67 -7.39 -9.27 7.88
N THR A 68 -6.15 -9.70 7.63
CA THR A 68 -5.81 -10.54 6.47
C THR A 68 -6.54 -11.88 6.46
N ASP A 69 -6.95 -12.39 7.62
CA ASP A 69 -7.73 -13.64 7.71
C ASP A 69 -9.04 -13.58 6.93
N MET A 70 -9.60 -12.37 6.74
CA MET A 70 -10.84 -12.14 5.99
C MET A 70 -10.74 -12.57 4.52
N VAL A 71 -9.53 -12.55 3.95
CA VAL A 71 -9.28 -12.97 2.57
C VAL A 71 -8.42 -14.23 2.51
N GLN A 72 -7.54 -14.49 3.48
CA GLN A 72 -6.68 -15.67 3.45
C GLN A 72 -7.43 -16.96 3.76
N ASN A 73 -8.47 -16.95 4.60
CA ASN A 73 -9.16 -18.18 5.02
C ASN A 73 -10.40 -18.53 4.18
N ILE A 74 -10.59 -17.84 3.06
CA ILE A 74 -11.70 -18.08 2.12
C ILE A 74 -11.17 -18.59 0.78
N GLU A 75 -12.03 -19.24 0.01
CA GLU A 75 -11.73 -19.62 -1.37
C GLU A 75 -11.68 -18.37 -2.27
N TRP A 76 -10.71 -18.33 -3.18
CA TRP A 76 -10.56 -17.22 -4.13
C TRP A 76 -11.20 -17.62 -5.46
N THR A 77 -12.41 -17.14 -5.70
CA THR A 77 -13.07 -17.31 -7.00
C THR A 77 -12.37 -16.44 -8.03
N CYS A 78 -11.68 -17.04 -9.00
CA CYS A 78 -10.97 -16.32 -10.04
C CYS A 78 -11.95 -15.63 -11.00
N CYS A 79 -11.73 -14.35 -11.29
CA CYS A 79 -12.56 -13.56 -12.20
C CYS A 79 -11.87 -13.20 -13.53
N ARG A 80 -10.68 -13.76 -13.79
CA ARG A 80 -9.84 -13.40 -14.95
C ARG A 80 -8.98 -14.56 -15.41
N GLU A 81 -8.40 -14.41 -16.59
CA GLU A 81 -7.36 -15.32 -17.07
C GLU A 81 -6.06 -15.08 -16.29
N LEU A 82 -5.43 -16.17 -15.86
CA LEU A 82 -4.14 -16.19 -15.18
C LEU A 82 -3.21 -17.13 -15.93
N ASP A 83 -1.90 -16.91 -15.81
CA ASP A 83 -0.86 -17.76 -16.38
C ASP A 83 -0.61 -19.04 -15.54
N SER A 84 -1.29 -19.17 -14.39
CA SER A 84 -1.23 -20.34 -13.52
C SER A 84 -2.48 -20.44 -12.63
N ASP A 85 -2.63 -21.57 -11.93
CA ASP A 85 -3.69 -21.76 -10.95
C ASP A 85 -3.57 -20.80 -9.76
N VAL A 86 -4.72 -20.37 -9.24
CA VAL A 86 -4.83 -19.51 -8.04
C VAL A 86 -4.07 -20.09 -6.84
N SER A 87 -4.01 -21.42 -6.71
CA SER A 87 -3.27 -22.11 -5.66
C SER A 87 -1.77 -21.76 -5.65
N LYS A 88 -1.13 -21.65 -6.81
CA LYS A 88 0.30 -21.29 -6.88
C LYS A 88 0.57 -19.86 -6.43
N PHE A 89 -0.31 -18.93 -6.80
CA PHE A 89 -0.21 -17.55 -6.32
C PHE A 89 -0.38 -17.47 -4.80
N ARG A 90 -1.31 -18.26 -4.24
CA ARG A 90 -1.56 -18.30 -2.81
C ARG A 90 -0.42 -18.95 -2.03
N GLU A 91 0.15 -20.02 -2.55
CA GLU A 91 1.34 -20.68 -1.99
C GLU A 91 2.53 -19.70 -1.96
N PHE A 92 2.81 -19.05 -3.09
CA PHE A 92 3.87 -18.04 -3.15
C PHE A 92 3.61 -16.86 -2.19
N LEU A 93 2.37 -16.36 -2.12
CA LEU A 93 2.01 -15.30 -1.19
C LEU A 93 2.25 -15.75 0.26
N HIS A 94 1.84 -16.97 0.63
CA HIS A 94 2.01 -17.50 1.98
C HIS A 94 3.49 -17.56 2.38
N GLU A 95 4.36 -18.11 1.53
CA GLU A 95 5.80 -18.15 1.76
C GLU A 95 6.40 -16.74 1.87
N TRP A 96 5.99 -15.83 0.99
CA TRP A 96 6.45 -14.44 0.97
C TRP A 96 6.05 -13.66 2.24
N VAL A 97 4.84 -13.90 2.75
CA VAL A 97 4.33 -13.34 4.02
C VAL A 97 5.11 -13.93 5.19
N ALA A 98 5.25 -15.25 5.28
CA ALA A 98 5.97 -15.92 6.36
C ALA A 98 7.41 -15.38 6.50
N ALA A 99 8.14 -15.28 5.39
CA ALA A 99 9.50 -14.74 5.38
C ALA A 99 9.62 -13.30 5.91
N ARG A 100 8.56 -12.49 5.78
CA ARG A 100 8.52 -11.09 6.22
C ARG A 100 8.03 -10.91 7.65
N THR A 101 7.14 -11.79 8.12
CA THR A 101 6.76 -11.85 9.53
C THR A 101 7.96 -12.27 10.39
N ASP A 102 8.76 -13.23 9.92
CA ASP A 102 9.95 -13.71 10.62
C ASP A 102 11.09 -12.66 10.66
N THR A 103 11.11 -11.71 9.73
CA THR A 103 12.14 -10.63 9.64
C THR A 103 11.67 -9.26 10.17
N ALA A 104 10.42 -9.16 10.66
CA ALA A 104 9.77 -7.91 11.04
C ALA A 104 10.45 -7.11 12.17
N ALA A 105 11.49 -7.67 12.83
CA ALA A 105 12.16 -7.01 13.95
C ALA A 105 13.32 -6.05 13.60
N GLY A 106 13.79 -5.90 12.34
CA GLY A 106 14.91 -4.96 12.14
C GLY A 106 15.49 -4.65 10.76
N GLN A 107 15.03 -5.25 9.67
CA GLN A 107 15.80 -5.17 8.41
C GLN A 107 15.27 -4.26 7.31
N CYS A 108 14.09 -3.66 7.47
CA CYS A 108 13.55 -2.70 6.48
C CYS A 108 14.40 -1.40 6.36
N SER A 109 15.49 -1.28 7.13
CA SER A 109 16.40 -0.13 7.20
C SER A 109 17.66 -0.26 6.31
N ASN A 110 17.92 -1.42 5.69
CA ASN A 110 19.19 -1.70 4.98
C ASN A 110 19.18 -1.39 3.47
N ALA A 111 18.26 -0.54 2.98
CA ALA A 111 18.29 -0.13 1.58
C ALA A 111 19.62 0.59 1.28
N PRO A 112 20.46 0.10 0.33
CA PRO A 112 21.82 0.61 0.11
C PRO A 112 21.87 2.08 -0.35
N LYS A 113 20.74 2.65 -0.77
CA LYS A 113 20.56 4.07 -1.07
C LYS A 113 19.27 4.59 -0.43
N ARG A 114 19.26 4.69 0.90
CA ARG A 114 18.12 5.28 1.60
C ARG A 114 17.99 6.75 1.17
N LEU A 115 16.82 7.11 0.65
CA LEU A 115 16.50 8.51 0.38
C LEU A 115 16.41 9.24 1.71
N THR A 116 17.22 10.28 1.88
CA THR A 116 17.04 11.27 2.93
C THR A 116 15.83 12.10 2.59
N TRP A 117 14.85 12.14 3.49
CA TRP A 117 13.74 13.05 3.37
C TRP A 117 14.29 14.48 3.53
N PRO A 118 13.90 15.42 2.66
CA PRO A 118 14.25 16.82 2.86
C PRO A 118 13.59 17.32 4.15
N ASP A 119 14.23 18.30 4.80
CA ASP A 119 13.59 18.99 5.92
C ASP A 119 12.27 19.61 5.46
N LEU A 120 11.28 19.61 6.35
CA LEU A 120 10.03 20.32 6.10
C LEU A 120 10.35 21.79 5.80
N PRO A 121 9.72 22.39 4.77
CA PRO A 121 9.88 23.81 4.52
C PRO A 121 9.42 24.59 5.76
N THR A 122 10.07 25.73 6.01
CA THR A 122 9.63 26.63 7.08
C THR A 122 8.17 27.02 6.81
N PRO A 123 7.25 26.85 7.79
CA PRO A 123 5.86 27.23 7.60
C PRO A 123 5.80 28.72 7.25
N VAL A 124 5.31 29.02 6.04
CA VAL A 124 4.95 30.40 5.70
C VAL A 124 3.56 30.67 6.28
N PRO A 125 3.28 31.89 6.75
CA PRO A 125 1.93 32.26 7.14
C PRO A 125 0.95 31.96 6.00
N PHE A 126 -0.11 31.22 6.30
CA PHE A 126 -1.21 31.03 5.37
C PHE A 126 -1.94 32.37 5.23
N GLU A 127 -1.77 33.06 4.11
CA GLU A 127 -2.58 34.23 3.79
C GLU A 127 -3.92 33.75 3.23
N MET A 128 -5.00 33.99 3.98
CA MET A 128 -6.34 33.84 3.42
C MET A 128 -6.50 34.87 2.31
N GLY A 129 -6.97 34.41 1.15
CA GLY A 129 -7.27 35.30 0.04
C GLY A 129 -8.27 36.37 0.47
N LEU A 130 -8.14 37.56 -0.11
CA LEU A 130 -9.14 38.59 0.08
C LEU A 130 -10.39 38.25 -0.74
N THR A 131 -11.58 38.51 -0.19
CA THR A 131 -12.81 38.59 -0.97
C THR A 131 -12.67 39.67 -2.05
N GLN A 132 -13.55 39.69 -3.05
CA GLN A 132 -13.58 40.79 -4.05
C GLN A 132 -13.76 42.18 -3.41
N GLU A 133 -14.21 42.22 -2.15
CA GLU A 133 -14.48 43.43 -1.37
C GLU A 133 -13.31 43.80 -0.43
N GLY A 134 -12.22 43.04 -0.44
CA GLY A 134 -11.01 43.34 0.35
C GLY A 134 -11.07 42.89 1.81
N GLU A 135 -12.00 41.99 2.16
CA GLU A 135 -12.06 41.38 3.48
C GLU A 135 -11.32 40.05 3.50
N ASN A 136 -10.67 39.70 4.62
CA ASN A 136 -10.10 38.36 4.79
C ASN A 136 -11.24 37.33 4.79
N VAL A 137 -11.13 36.28 4.00
CA VAL A 137 -12.03 35.11 4.03
C VAL A 137 -11.99 34.43 5.40
#